data_AF-A0A2R5ET77-F1
#
_entry.id   AF-A0A2R5ET77-F1
#
_cell.length_a   1.000
_cell.length_b   1.000
_cell.length_c   1.000
_cell.angle_alpha   90.00
_cell.angle_beta   90.00
_cell.angle_gamma   90.00
#
_symmetry.space_group_name_H-M   'P 1'
#
loop_
_entity.id
_entity.type
_entity.pdbx_description
1 polymer ?
#
loop_
_entity_poly.entity_id
_entity_poly.type
_entity_poly.pdbx_seq_one_letter_code
_entity_poly.pdbx_strand_id
1 'polypeptide(L)'
;MRNVTSRLLVLAIIILAAYSLELKLDLFPSISDPDEPVAAVSKQQVKLNTLDGTVTESSVAGEGPYDKLELELAAGFQARSGQFSVTYTGNRKQLSDNMTDIIRSALMHDDYSAYILESYLYTIRSWGNKSTIAIEAKFRETKEQSAEVDAHVEATLAKLITPGMNDHEKVKVIHDWIVTHVEYDQSLSYYTAYEAITLGTAVCQGYSLLGYRMLEKAGLEVRIAEGTVNTGEHAWNMVKLDGIWYHLDLTWDDPVGAEPGSPIRYSYYLKTDEELRLDHGWTREYPAAENAYADALQAMENGGNGEQARLAAKLKLAIGLHWLEEKNTVRGKDALKTTIAGAIHDGAGGLQFRYTDADGFPEALKEAFEDAPVAVGYRASYEPYAGDDSLIVNIQLEYP
;
A
#
# COMPACT_ATOMS: atom_id res chain seq x y z
N MET A 1 5.31 -46.17 -57.67
CA MET A 1 4.81 -47.28 -56.82
C MET A 1 5.94 -47.63 -55.87
N ARG A 2 5.82 -47.77 -54.57
CA ARG A 2 4.72 -47.80 -53.59
C ARG A 2 5.50 -47.67 -52.26
N ASN A 3 5.25 -46.65 -51.44
CA ASN A 3 4.24 -46.64 -50.37
C ASN A 3 4.40 -47.82 -49.38
N VAL A 4 4.74 -47.53 -48.11
CA VAL A 4 3.78 -47.39 -46.96
C VAL A 4 3.66 -48.75 -46.25
N THR A 5 3.96 -48.90 -44.96
CA THR A 5 3.20 -48.54 -43.73
C THR A 5 4.15 -48.75 -42.54
N SER A 6 4.35 -47.86 -41.57
CA SER A 6 3.43 -47.25 -40.59
C SER A 6 2.84 -48.24 -39.57
N ARG A 7 2.80 -47.77 -38.30
CA ARG A 7 1.98 -48.19 -37.12
C ARG A 7 2.74 -48.95 -36.01
N LEU A 8 2.61 -48.64 -34.71
CA LEU A 8 1.92 -47.58 -33.95
C LEU A 8 2.28 -47.75 -32.44
N LEU A 9 2.28 -46.65 -31.66
CA LEU A 9 1.72 -46.45 -30.29
C LEU A 9 2.20 -47.35 -29.10
N VAL A 10 2.55 -46.85 -27.90
CA VAL A 10 1.68 -46.16 -26.89
C VAL A 10 2.49 -45.53 -25.72
N LEU A 11 2.10 -44.28 -25.34
CA LEU A 11 2.11 -43.47 -24.07
C LEU A 11 3.35 -43.38 -23.14
N ALA A 12 3.68 -42.23 -22.50
CA ALA A 12 2.88 -41.11 -21.95
C ALA A 12 3.70 -39.77 -21.97
N ILE A 13 3.23 -38.63 -22.51
CA ILE A 13 2.34 -37.55 -22.00
C ILE A 13 3.06 -36.41 -21.21
N ILE A 14 3.07 -35.23 -21.87
CA ILE A 14 3.07 -33.82 -21.39
C ILE A 14 4.35 -33.26 -20.75
N ILE A 15 5.14 -32.47 -21.50
CA ILE A 15 5.26 -30.98 -21.41
C ILE A 15 5.74 -30.48 -22.78
N LEU A 16 4.82 -29.97 -23.62
CA LEU A 16 5.11 -29.41 -24.95
C LEU A 16 4.09 -28.31 -25.24
N ALA A 17 4.39 -27.09 -24.78
CA ALA A 17 3.63 -25.88 -25.14
C ALA A 17 4.45 -24.58 -24.96
N ALA A 18 5.78 -24.63 -25.09
CA ALA A 18 6.63 -23.42 -25.10
C ALA A 18 7.65 -23.38 -26.25
N TYR A 19 7.67 -24.41 -27.11
CA TYR A 19 8.54 -24.48 -28.28
C TYR A 19 7.71 -24.88 -29.49
N SER A 20 7.02 -23.92 -30.11
CA SER A 20 6.66 -23.93 -31.53
C SER A 20 5.78 -22.72 -31.84
N LEU A 21 6.42 -21.61 -32.19
CA LEU A 21 6.00 -20.76 -33.31
C LEU A 21 7.09 -19.71 -33.54
N GLU A 22 8.11 -20.13 -34.30
CA GLU A 22 8.85 -19.23 -35.16
C GLU A 22 7.85 -18.58 -36.13
N LEU A 23 7.41 -17.35 -35.84
CA LEU A 23 7.03 -16.44 -36.90
C LEU A 23 8.22 -15.51 -37.15
N LYS A 24 8.84 -15.71 -38.32
CA LYS A 24 9.75 -14.75 -38.95
C LYS A 24 9.05 -13.40 -39.08
N LEU A 25 9.45 -12.43 -38.27
CA LEU A 25 9.28 -11.01 -38.57
C LEU A 25 10.66 -10.47 -38.97
N ASP A 26 10.84 -10.24 -40.28
CA ASP A 26 11.95 -9.45 -40.81
C ASP A 26 11.79 -8.00 -40.31
N LEU A 27 12.40 -7.69 -39.17
CA LEU A 27 12.30 -6.38 -38.49
C LEU A 27 13.42 -5.39 -38.88
N PHE A 28 14.23 -5.69 -39.91
CA PHE A 28 15.28 -4.78 -40.36
C PHE A 28 15.42 -4.79 -41.89
N PRO A 29 15.15 -3.70 -42.62
CA PRO A 29 15.71 -3.55 -43.96
C PRO A 29 17.23 -3.43 -43.83
N SER A 30 17.95 -4.32 -44.51
CA SER A 30 19.41 -4.26 -44.59
C SER A 30 19.84 -2.99 -45.33
N ILE A 31 20.60 -2.13 -44.66
CA ILE A 31 21.48 -1.18 -45.35
C ILE A 31 22.83 -1.86 -45.45
N SER A 32 23.20 -2.17 -46.68
CA SER A 32 24.52 -2.61 -47.12
C SER A 32 25.54 -1.47 -47.01
N ASP A 33 26.57 -1.61 -46.17
CA ASP A 33 28.01 -1.55 -46.51
C ASP A 33 28.90 -1.67 -45.24
N PRO A 34 30.23 -1.93 -45.35
CA PRO A 34 30.97 -2.78 -44.43
C PRO A 34 31.91 -1.98 -43.54
N ASP A 35 31.62 -1.96 -42.25
CA ASP A 35 32.59 -1.85 -41.15
C ASP A 35 31.86 -2.40 -39.92
N GLU A 36 32.14 -3.66 -39.55
CA GLU A 36 31.40 -4.37 -38.51
C GLU A 36 31.35 -3.59 -37.18
N PRO A 37 30.16 -3.23 -36.66
CA PRO A 37 29.99 -2.97 -35.25
C PRO A 37 29.78 -4.31 -34.54
N VAL A 38 30.67 -4.65 -33.61
CA VAL A 38 30.49 -5.81 -32.72
C VAL A 38 29.29 -5.54 -31.81
N ALA A 39 28.14 -6.09 -32.18
CA ALA A 39 26.90 -6.01 -31.41
C ALA A 39 27.01 -6.93 -30.17
N ALA A 40 27.26 -6.34 -28.99
CA ALA A 40 27.02 -7.03 -27.73
C ALA A 40 25.52 -7.03 -27.44
N VAL A 41 24.75 -7.91 -28.09
CA VAL A 41 23.32 -8.06 -27.83
C VAL A 41 23.12 -8.85 -26.54
N SER A 42 23.09 -8.18 -25.39
CA SER A 42 22.51 -8.79 -24.18
C SER A 42 21.00 -8.63 -24.26
N LYS A 43 20.25 -9.74 -24.41
CA LYS A 43 18.80 -9.77 -24.19
C LYS A 43 18.59 -10.30 -22.77
N GLN A 44 17.96 -9.51 -21.91
CA GLN A 44 17.58 -9.96 -20.58
C GLN A 44 16.09 -9.68 -20.37
N GLN A 45 15.35 -10.71 -19.99
CA GLN A 45 13.94 -10.63 -19.61
C GLN A 45 13.85 -10.53 -18.10
N VAL A 46 13.15 -9.50 -17.61
CA VAL A 46 12.88 -9.32 -16.20
C VAL A 46 11.37 -9.36 -16.00
N LYS A 47 10.91 -10.34 -15.23
CA LYS A 47 9.56 -10.33 -14.64
C LYS A 47 9.67 -9.67 -13.28
N LEU A 48 8.91 -8.61 -13.06
CA LEU A 48 8.84 -7.95 -11.76
C LEU A 48 7.77 -8.69 -10.95
N ASN A 49 8.21 -9.41 -9.93
CA ASN A 49 7.33 -9.96 -8.91
C ASN A 49 7.39 -9.12 -7.61
N THR A 50 8.54 -8.46 -7.38
CA THR A 50 8.85 -7.48 -6.32
C THR A 50 10.03 -6.61 -6.81
N LEU A 51 10.21 -5.40 -6.28
CA LEU A 51 11.37 -4.52 -6.50
C LEU A 51 12.54 -4.85 -5.54
N ASP A 52 12.64 -6.09 -5.07
CA ASP A 52 13.63 -6.48 -4.06
C ASP A 52 15.09 -6.20 -4.48
N GLY A 53 15.82 -5.59 -3.55
CA GLY A 53 17.23 -5.24 -3.64
C GLY A 53 17.56 -4.00 -2.79
N THR A 54 18.70 -4.03 -2.10
CA THR A 54 19.28 -2.85 -1.45
C THR A 54 19.77 -1.89 -2.52
N VAL A 55 18.91 -0.95 -2.93
CA VAL A 55 19.35 0.25 -3.64
C VAL A 55 19.57 1.29 -2.59
N THR A 56 20.83 1.61 -2.30
CA THR A 56 21.17 2.77 -1.49
C THR A 56 20.54 3.98 -2.16
N GLU A 57 19.66 4.71 -1.45
CA GLU A 57 19.19 6.01 -1.91
C GLU A 57 20.42 6.82 -2.35
N SER A 58 20.52 7.09 -3.66
CA SER A 58 21.49 8.06 -4.14
C SER A 58 20.99 9.42 -3.67
N SER A 59 21.48 9.81 -2.50
CA SER A 59 21.20 11.08 -1.87
C SER A 59 21.63 12.20 -2.82
N VAL A 60 20.69 13.09 -3.11
CA VAL A 60 20.90 14.44 -3.66
C VAL A 60 21.23 14.47 -5.16
N ALA A 61 20.43 15.28 -5.88
CA ALA A 61 20.71 15.71 -7.25
C ALA A 61 22.18 16.19 -7.41
N GLY A 62 23.00 15.41 -8.14
CA GLY A 62 24.36 15.82 -8.49
C GLY A 62 25.36 14.71 -8.83
N GLU A 63 25.38 14.29 -10.11
CA GLU A 63 26.47 13.68 -10.88
C GLU A 63 26.98 12.28 -10.48
N GLY A 64 26.08 11.35 -10.19
CA GLY A 64 26.37 9.93 -10.40
C GLY A 64 26.59 9.63 -11.90
N PRO A 65 27.37 8.60 -12.27
CA PRO A 65 27.69 8.30 -13.67
C PRO A 65 26.46 7.90 -14.50
N TYR A 66 25.34 7.60 -13.84
CA TYR A 66 24.11 7.12 -14.48
C TYR A 66 22.90 8.03 -14.29
N ASP A 67 22.96 9.11 -13.49
CA ASP A 67 21.79 9.95 -13.15
C ASP A 67 20.98 10.39 -14.38
N LYS A 68 21.68 10.83 -15.44
CA LYS A 68 21.02 11.24 -16.68
C LYS A 68 20.32 10.06 -17.36
N LEU A 69 20.96 8.90 -17.38
CA LEU A 69 20.39 7.68 -17.95
C LEU A 69 19.19 7.21 -17.14
N GLU A 70 19.26 7.26 -15.81
CA GLU A 70 18.18 6.92 -14.89
C GLU A 70 16.95 7.82 -15.13
N LEU A 71 17.15 9.13 -15.23
CA LEU A 71 16.07 10.08 -15.53
C LEU A 71 15.45 9.87 -16.92
N GLU A 72 16.26 9.58 -17.95
CA GLU A 72 15.74 9.27 -19.28
C GLU A 72 14.94 7.96 -19.31
N LEU A 73 15.39 6.94 -18.56
CA LEU A 73 14.64 5.69 -18.40
C LEU A 73 13.34 5.91 -17.63
N ALA A 74 13.38 6.65 -16.53
CA ALA A 74 12.21 6.99 -15.71
C ALA A 74 11.15 7.69 -16.57
N ALA A 75 11.54 8.69 -17.35
CA ALA A 75 10.65 9.38 -18.29
C ALA A 75 10.06 8.43 -19.34
N GLY A 76 10.84 7.46 -19.82
CA GLY A 76 10.37 6.42 -20.74
C GLY A 76 9.30 5.51 -20.12
N PHE A 77 9.49 5.06 -18.88
CA PHE A 77 8.51 4.26 -18.15
C PHE A 77 7.24 5.05 -17.80
N GLN A 78 7.40 6.30 -17.35
CA GLN A 78 6.31 7.20 -17.02
C GLN A 78 5.43 7.52 -18.24
N ALA A 79 6.02 7.60 -19.44
CA ALA A 79 5.27 7.82 -20.68
C ALA A 79 4.36 6.64 -21.07
N ARG A 80 4.45 5.49 -20.39
CA ARG A 80 3.70 4.24 -20.67
C ARG A 80 3.88 3.73 -22.10
N SER A 81 5.03 4.02 -22.71
CA SER A 81 5.32 3.51 -24.04
C SER A 81 5.75 2.06 -23.94
N GLY A 82 5.09 1.17 -24.68
CA GLY A 82 5.50 -0.24 -24.74
C GLY A 82 6.90 -0.43 -25.31
N GLN A 83 7.44 0.56 -26.03
CA GLN A 83 8.81 0.56 -26.53
C GLN A 83 9.42 1.97 -26.47
N PHE A 84 10.67 2.08 -26.03
CA PHE A 84 11.43 3.33 -26.08
C PHE A 84 12.93 3.04 -26.09
N SER A 85 13.74 4.07 -26.36
CA SER A 85 15.19 3.93 -26.34
C SER A 85 15.87 5.17 -25.77
N VAL A 86 16.92 4.93 -24.99
CA VAL A 86 17.74 5.97 -24.37
C VAL A 86 19.20 5.79 -24.77
N THR A 87 20.01 6.84 -24.64
CA THR A 87 21.43 6.80 -25.05
C THR A 87 22.33 7.08 -23.87
N TYR A 88 23.31 6.20 -23.66
CA TYR A 88 24.40 6.39 -22.71
C TYR A 88 25.72 6.67 -23.44
N THR A 89 26.56 7.53 -22.87
CA THR A 89 27.95 7.73 -23.34
C THR A 89 28.90 7.44 -22.19
N GLY A 90 29.69 6.39 -22.31
CA GLY A 90 30.62 5.96 -21.26
C GLY A 90 31.15 4.55 -21.47
N ASN A 91 31.57 3.92 -20.37
CA ASN A 91 32.12 2.57 -20.41
C ASN A 91 31.03 1.51 -20.61
N ARG A 92 31.07 0.78 -21.73
CA ARG A 92 30.08 -0.26 -22.07
C ARG A 92 30.01 -1.41 -21.07
N LYS A 93 31.13 -1.79 -20.46
CA LYS A 93 31.17 -2.91 -19.50
C LYS A 93 30.51 -2.49 -18.21
N GLN A 94 30.82 -1.30 -17.71
CA GLN A 94 30.17 -0.75 -16.52
C GLN A 94 28.66 -0.58 -16.73
N LEU A 95 28.23 -0.04 -17.88
CA LEU A 95 26.80 0.01 -18.22
C LEU A 95 26.16 -1.38 -18.16
N SER A 96 26.75 -2.38 -18.83
CA SER A 96 26.19 -3.73 -18.87
C SER A 96 26.18 -4.40 -17.49
N ASP A 97 27.22 -4.21 -16.68
CA ASP A 97 27.33 -4.80 -15.34
C ASP A 97 26.29 -4.21 -14.37
N ASN A 98 25.86 -2.95 -14.57
CA ASN A 98 24.97 -2.21 -13.65
C ASN A 98 23.55 -1.97 -14.21
N MET A 99 23.23 -2.43 -15.43
CA MET A 99 21.99 -2.05 -16.11
C MET A 99 20.72 -2.36 -15.31
N THR A 100 20.69 -3.51 -14.62
CA THR A 100 19.55 -3.89 -13.78
C THR A 100 19.33 -2.90 -12.64
N ASP A 101 20.41 -2.47 -11.98
CA ASP A 101 20.33 -1.54 -10.85
C ASP A 101 19.99 -0.12 -11.32
N ILE A 102 20.47 0.27 -12.50
CA ILE A 102 20.11 1.53 -13.16
C ILE A 102 18.60 1.54 -13.49
N ILE A 103 18.05 0.45 -14.06
CA ILE A 103 16.62 0.36 -14.35
C ILE A 103 15.82 0.35 -13.05
N ARG A 104 16.27 -0.38 -12.01
CA ARG A 104 15.60 -0.37 -10.71
C ARG A 104 15.56 1.04 -10.13
N SER A 105 16.68 1.75 -10.13
CA SER A 105 16.78 3.15 -9.66
C SER A 105 15.89 4.09 -10.49
N ALA A 106 15.83 3.90 -11.82
CA ALA A 106 14.92 4.65 -12.68
C ALA A 106 13.44 4.44 -12.32
N LEU A 107 13.03 3.22 -11.97
CA LEU A 107 11.66 2.91 -11.56
C LEU A 107 11.31 3.52 -10.18
N MET A 108 12.28 3.76 -9.32
CA MET A 108 12.10 4.39 -8.01
C MET A 108 11.74 5.88 -8.09
N HIS A 109 11.86 6.51 -9.27
CA HIS A 109 11.45 7.90 -9.48
C HIS A 109 9.91 8.06 -9.58
N ASP A 110 9.18 6.98 -9.85
CA ASP A 110 7.72 6.99 -9.94
C ASP A 110 7.18 5.63 -9.49
N ASP A 111 6.82 5.53 -8.20
CA ASP A 111 6.31 4.29 -7.61
C ASP A 111 5.17 3.72 -8.44
N TYR A 112 4.22 4.56 -8.86
CA TYR A 112 3.09 4.08 -9.67
C TYR A 112 3.56 3.41 -10.96
N SER A 113 4.59 3.96 -11.64
CA SER A 113 5.21 3.29 -12.80
C SER A 113 5.77 1.93 -12.48
N ALA A 114 6.45 1.83 -11.36
CA ALA A 114 7.08 0.60 -10.94
C ALA A 114 6.04 -0.51 -10.70
N TYR A 115 4.92 -0.17 -10.03
CA TYR A 115 3.88 -1.15 -9.68
C TYR A 115 2.94 -1.53 -10.82
N ILE A 116 2.80 -0.72 -11.87
CA ILE A 116 2.04 -1.13 -13.06
C ILE A 116 2.91 -1.76 -14.15
N LEU A 117 4.23 -1.81 -14.00
CA LEU A 117 5.12 -2.49 -14.94
C LEU A 117 5.08 -4.01 -14.69
N GLU A 118 4.53 -4.78 -15.62
CA GLU A 118 4.42 -6.24 -15.52
C GLU A 118 5.75 -6.93 -15.85
N SER A 119 6.39 -6.47 -16.93
CA SER A 119 7.69 -7.01 -17.36
C SER A 119 8.39 -6.05 -18.31
N TYR A 120 9.70 -6.21 -18.45
CA TYR A 120 10.45 -5.52 -19.47
C TYR A 120 11.57 -6.40 -20.05
N LEU A 121 11.97 -6.05 -21.26
CA LEU A 121 13.15 -6.52 -21.97
C LEU A 121 14.02 -5.32 -22.28
N TYR A 122 15.33 -5.49 -22.20
CA TYR A 122 16.25 -4.49 -22.76
C TYR A 122 17.29 -5.11 -23.67
N THR A 123 17.78 -4.29 -24.60
CA THR A 123 18.97 -4.58 -25.39
C THR A 123 19.91 -3.39 -25.38
N ILE A 124 21.21 -3.68 -25.34
CA ILE A 124 22.25 -2.66 -25.43
C ILE A 124 22.94 -2.84 -26.78
N ARG A 125 23.04 -1.76 -27.57
CA ARG A 125 23.83 -1.72 -28.81
C ARG A 125 24.89 -0.64 -28.65
N SER A 126 26.16 -1.01 -28.77
CA SER A 126 27.28 -0.10 -28.52
C SER A 126 28.09 0.16 -29.78
N TRP A 127 28.46 1.43 -29.99
CA TRP A 127 29.39 1.88 -31.02
C TRP A 127 30.37 2.89 -30.42
N GLY A 128 31.65 2.49 -30.32
CA GLY A 128 32.64 3.25 -29.56
C GLY A 128 32.28 3.33 -28.07
N ASN A 129 32.23 4.56 -27.54
CA ASN A 129 31.80 4.86 -26.17
C ASN A 129 30.30 5.21 -26.06
N LYS A 130 29.53 5.09 -27.14
CA LYS A 130 28.10 5.38 -27.16
C LYS A 130 27.31 4.07 -27.17
N SER A 131 26.32 3.97 -26.30
CA SER A 131 25.42 2.83 -26.18
C SER A 131 23.98 3.30 -26.32
N THR A 132 23.21 2.62 -27.17
CA THR A 132 21.74 2.75 -27.22
C THR A 132 21.14 1.61 -26.44
N ILE A 133 20.31 1.95 -25.46
CA ILE A 133 19.53 1.00 -24.67
C ILE A 133 18.11 1.06 -25.21
N ALA A 134 17.62 -0.04 -25.79
CA ALA A 134 16.22 -0.15 -26.21
C ALA A 134 15.46 -0.98 -25.18
N ILE A 135 14.34 -0.45 -24.70
CA ILE A 135 13.42 -1.06 -23.74
C ILE A 135 12.14 -1.47 -24.47
N GLU A 136 11.68 -2.68 -24.19
CA GLU A 136 10.32 -3.14 -24.49
C GLU A 136 9.64 -3.45 -23.16
N ALA A 137 8.60 -2.71 -22.81
CA ALA A 137 7.91 -2.76 -21.53
C ALA A 137 6.46 -3.22 -21.73
N LYS A 138 6.00 -4.10 -20.85
CA LYS A 138 4.59 -4.50 -20.76
C LYS A 138 4.04 -3.96 -19.44
N PHE A 139 2.99 -3.16 -19.54
CA PHE A 139 2.30 -2.58 -18.39
C PHE A 139 0.95 -3.28 -18.16
N ARG A 140 0.51 -3.30 -16.91
CA ARG A 140 -0.81 -3.77 -16.47
C ARG A 140 -1.90 -2.75 -16.82
N GLU A 141 -1.55 -1.47 -16.86
CA GLU A 141 -2.42 -0.39 -17.35
C GLU A 141 -1.85 0.22 -18.64
N THR A 142 -2.72 0.53 -19.60
CA THR A 142 -2.34 1.37 -20.74
C THR A 142 -2.28 2.85 -20.36
N LYS A 143 -1.68 3.67 -21.22
CA LYS A 143 -1.66 5.12 -21.04
C LYS A 143 -3.07 5.72 -20.92
N GLU A 144 -4.00 5.23 -21.73
CA GLU A 144 -5.39 5.67 -21.75
C GLU A 144 -6.11 5.27 -20.45
N GLN A 145 -5.86 4.07 -19.94
CA GLN A 145 -6.41 3.62 -18.66
C GLN A 145 -5.88 4.45 -17.50
N SER A 146 -4.56 4.71 -17.43
CA SER A 146 -4.02 5.59 -16.39
C SER A 146 -4.56 7.03 -16.50
N ALA A 147 -4.82 7.53 -17.71
CA ALA A 147 -5.46 8.84 -17.88
C ALA A 147 -6.93 8.84 -17.41
N GLU A 148 -7.64 7.72 -17.55
CA GLU A 148 -9.00 7.55 -16.99
C GLU A 148 -8.97 7.50 -15.47
N VAL A 149 -7.99 6.81 -14.88
CA VAL A 149 -7.72 6.85 -13.43
C VAL A 149 -7.51 8.28 -12.97
N ASP A 150 -6.64 9.03 -13.65
CA ASP A 150 -6.36 10.42 -13.29
C ASP A 150 -7.63 11.29 -13.33
N ALA A 151 -8.43 11.19 -14.40
CA ALA A 151 -9.66 11.95 -14.55
C ALA A 151 -10.71 11.58 -13.49
N HIS A 152 -10.85 10.28 -13.17
CA HIS A 152 -11.76 9.82 -12.13
C HIS A 152 -11.33 10.33 -10.76
N VAL A 153 -10.04 10.18 -10.42
CA VAL A 153 -9.47 10.65 -9.16
C VAL A 153 -9.69 12.15 -9.00
N GLU A 154 -9.38 12.96 -10.01
CA GLU A 154 -9.59 14.41 -9.95
C GLU A 154 -11.06 14.78 -9.72
N ALA A 155 -11.98 14.11 -10.42
CA ALA A 155 -13.42 14.33 -10.25
C ALA A 155 -13.93 13.90 -8.86
N THR A 156 -13.35 12.85 -8.28
CA THR A 156 -13.67 12.36 -6.95
C THR A 156 -13.10 13.31 -5.88
N LEU A 157 -11.84 13.69 -5.97
CA LEU A 157 -11.20 14.62 -5.04
C LEU A 157 -11.90 15.99 -5.02
N ALA A 158 -12.39 16.48 -6.18
CA ALA A 158 -13.16 17.72 -6.24
C ALA A 158 -14.48 17.67 -5.45
N LYS A 159 -15.01 16.49 -5.15
CA LYS A 159 -16.20 16.28 -4.30
C LYS A 159 -15.83 16.04 -2.84
N LEU A 160 -14.73 15.33 -2.59
CA LEU A 160 -14.30 14.93 -1.25
C LEU A 160 -13.59 16.07 -0.50
N ILE A 161 -12.71 16.80 -1.18
CA ILE A 161 -11.85 17.81 -0.56
C ILE A 161 -12.53 19.18 -0.65
N THR A 162 -12.79 19.77 0.51
CA THR A 162 -13.33 21.13 0.60
C THR A 162 -12.25 22.14 0.96
N PRO A 163 -12.41 23.43 0.61
CA PRO A 163 -11.48 24.47 1.02
C PRO A 163 -11.33 24.51 2.55
N GLY A 164 -10.10 24.50 3.03
CA GLY A 164 -9.77 24.54 4.45
C GLY A 164 -9.41 23.20 5.07
N MET A 165 -9.64 22.07 4.38
CA MET A 165 -9.17 20.76 4.87
C MET A 165 -7.65 20.71 4.98
N ASN A 166 -7.15 20.28 6.14
CA ASN A 166 -5.74 19.98 6.30
C ASN A 166 -5.39 18.58 5.77
N ASP A 167 -4.11 18.24 5.75
CA ASP A 167 -3.65 16.97 5.17
C ASP A 167 -4.17 15.75 5.94
N HIS A 168 -4.36 15.85 7.26
CA HIS A 168 -4.97 14.79 8.06
C HIS A 168 -6.43 14.51 7.67
N GLU A 169 -7.22 15.57 7.44
CA GLU A 169 -8.59 15.45 6.95
C GLU A 169 -8.63 14.85 5.55
N LYS A 170 -7.74 15.28 4.66
CA LYS A 170 -7.65 14.75 3.29
C LYS A 170 -7.34 13.25 3.30
N VAL A 171 -6.34 12.80 4.06
CA VAL A 171 -6.02 11.37 4.17
C VAL A 171 -7.24 10.59 4.66
N LYS A 172 -7.92 11.09 5.70
CA LYS A 172 -9.10 10.40 6.23
C LYS A 172 -10.22 10.28 5.19
N VAL A 173 -10.60 11.36 4.51
CA VAL A 173 -11.71 11.30 3.54
C VAL A 173 -11.36 10.46 2.30
N ILE A 174 -10.08 10.43 1.90
CA ILE A 174 -9.59 9.57 0.82
C ILE A 174 -9.62 8.11 1.25
N HIS A 175 -9.08 7.80 2.43
CA HIS A 175 -9.13 6.47 3.02
C HIS A 175 -10.57 5.94 3.09
N ASP A 176 -11.45 6.70 3.73
CA ASP A 176 -12.86 6.33 3.91
C ASP A 176 -13.55 6.10 2.56
N TRP A 177 -13.24 6.92 1.56
CA TRP A 177 -13.80 6.73 0.23
C TRP A 177 -13.31 5.43 -0.41
N ILE A 178 -12.01 5.15 -0.39
CA ILE A 178 -11.46 3.92 -1.01
C ILE A 178 -12.04 2.67 -0.32
N VAL A 179 -11.97 2.61 1.02
CA VAL A 179 -12.44 1.48 1.83
C VAL A 179 -13.94 1.23 1.69
N THR A 180 -14.72 2.21 1.25
CA THR A 180 -16.16 2.06 1.03
C THR A 180 -16.57 1.88 -0.44
N HIS A 181 -15.63 2.01 -1.39
CA HIS A 181 -15.91 1.96 -2.84
C HIS A 181 -15.13 0.85 -3.56
N VAL A 182 -14.16 0.22 -2.92
CA VAL A 182 -13.39 -0.89 -3.46
C VAL A 182 -13.53 -2.09 -2.53
N GLU A 183 -13.82 -3.25 -3.10
CA GLU A 183 -13.87 -4.54 -2.40
C GLU A 183 -12.71 -5.45 -2.81
N TYR A 184 -12.08 -6.11 -1.83
CA TYR A 184 -10.92 -6.95 -2.07
C TYR A 184 -11.24 -8.11 -3.03
N ASP A 185 -10.47 -8.19 -4.12
CA ASP A 185 -10.61 -9.24 -5.11
C ASP A 185 -10.04 -10.58 -4.60
N GLN A 186 -10.92 -11.41 -4.04
CA GLN A 186 -10.57 -12.75 -3.58
C GLN A 186 -10.18 -13.72 -4.71
N SER A 187 -10.45 -13.38 -5.98
CA SER A 187 -10.03 -14.19 -7.13
C SER A 187 -8.58 -13.94 -7.54
N LEU A 188 -7.96 -12.87 -7.02
CA LEU A 188 -6.59 -12.44 -7.31
C LEU A 188 -6.34 -12.16 -8.81
N SER A 189 -7.28 -11.46 -9.45
CA SER A 189 -7.30 -11.17 -10.89
C SER A 189 -7.14 -9.69 -11.24
N TYR A 190 -7.54 -8.77 -10.35
CA TYR A 190 -7.59 -7.33 -10.61
C TYR A 190 -6.50 -6.58 -9.86
N TYR A 191 -5.50 -6.03 -10.55
CA TYR A 191 -4.23 -5.52 -9.97
C TYR A 191 -4.02 -4.02 -10.11
N THR A 192 -4.93 -3.32 -10.79
CA THR A 192 -4.73 -1.95 -11.26
C THR A 192 -5.67 -0.96 -10.57
N ALA A 193 -5.28 0.31 -10.52
CA ALA A 193 -6.20 1.36 -10.07
C ALA A 193 -7.36 1.53 -11.06
N TYR A 194 -7.12 1.27 -12.35
CA TYR A 194 -8.17 1.26 -13.36
C TYR A 194 -9.27 0.24 -13.05
N GLU A 195 -8.91 -0.99 -12.69
CA GLU A 195 -9.88 -2.01 -12.27
C GLU A 195 -10.58 -1.61 -10.97
N ALA A 196 -9.85 -1.04 -10.01
CA ALA A 196 -10.45 -0.54 -8.77
C ALA A 196 -11.54 0.51 -9.03
N ILE A 197 -11.32 1.49 -9.93
CA ILE A 197 -12.31 2.54 -10.21
C ILE A 197 -13.45 2.11 -11.16
N THR A 198 -13.22 1.13 -12.04
CA THR A 198 -14.21 0.72 -13.04
C THR A 198 -15.05 -0.47 -12.60
N LEU A 199 -14.47 -1.38 -11.82
CA LEU A 199 -15.13 -2.59 -11.32
C LEU A 199 -15.47 -2.48 -9.83
N GLY A 200 -14.87 -1.56 -9.09
CA GLY A 200 -15.01 -1.48 -7.64
C GLY A 200 -14.31 -2.61 -6.91
N THR A 201 -13.30 -3.26 -7.53
CA THR A 201 -12.59 -4.38 -6.92
C THR A 201 -11.15 -4.48 -7.41
N ALA A 202 -10.24 -4.84 -6.50
CA ALA A 202 -8.83 -5.06 -6.78
C ALA A 202 -8.14 -5.87 -5.67
N VAL A 203 -6.94 -6.39 -5.93
CA VAL A 203 -6.02 -6.87 -4.89
C VAL A 203 -5.21 -5.72 -4.30
N CYS A 204 -4.36 -6.01 -3.31
CA CYS A 204 -3.55 -5.03 -2.58
C CYS A 204 -2.78 -4.04 -3.46
N GLN A 205 -2.29 -4.50 -4.61
CA GLN A 205 -1.63 -3.64 -5.59
C GLN A 205 -2.57 -2.55 -6.15
N GLY A 206 -3.81 -2.89 -6.52
CA GLY A 206 -4.76 -1.92 -7.06
C GLY A 206 -5.23 -0.91 -6.01
N TYR A 207 -5.42 -1.34 -4.76
CA TYR A 207 -5.66 -0.44 -3.62
C TYR A 207 -4.50 0.55 -3.45
N SER A 208 -3.27 0.05 -3.42
CA SER A 208 -2.08 0.88 -3.23
C SER A 208 -1.86 1.87 -4.38
N LEU A 209 -2.14 1.46 -5.62
CA LEU A 209 -2.07 2.34 -6.78
C LEU A 209 -3.12 3.44 -6.74
N LEU A 210 -4.38 3.11 -6.41
CA LEU A 210 -5.46 4.08 -6.28
C LEU A 210 -5.20 5.05 -5.12
N GLY A 211 -4.82 4.52 -3.95
CA GLY A 211 -4.42 5.29 -2.78
C GLY A 211 -3.27 6.25 -3.09
N TYR A 212 -2.22 5.76 -3.75
CA TYR A 212 -1.11 6.58 -4.22
C TYR A 212 -1.61 7.76 -5.08
N ARG A 213 -2.41 7.49 -6.12
CA ARG A 213 -2.87 8.57 -7.03
C ARG A 213 -3.79 9.56 -6.35
N MET A 214 -4.70 9.11 -5.49
CA MET A 214 -5.61 10.01 -4.77
C MET A 214 -4.85 10.90 -3.79
N LEU A 215 -3.90 10.35 -3.03
CA LEU A 215 -3.10 11.10 -2.06
C LEU A 215 -2.12 12.06 -2.76
N GLU A 216 -1.43 11.61 -3.81
CA GLU A 216 -0.51 12.43 -4.61
C GLU A 216 -1.25 13.63 -5.23
N LYS A 217 -2.39 13.41 -5.87
CA LYS A 217 -3.20 14.50 -6.48
C LYS A 217 -3.87 15.41 -5.44
N ALA A 218 -4.03 14.95 -4.21
CA ALA A 218 -4.45 15.77 -3.09
C ALA A 218 -3.31 16.63 -2.48
N GLY A 219 -2.09 16.49 -3.03
CA GLY A 219 -0.92 17.28 -2.69
C GLY A 219 -0.07 16.69 -1.57
N LEU A 220 -0.26 15.40 -1.23
CA LEU A 220 0.51 14.74 -0.18
C LEU A 220 1.74 14.03 -0.75
N GLU A 221 2.82 13.97 0.04
CA GLU A 221 3.94 13.09 -0.24
C GLU A 221 3.53 11.66 0.10
N VAL A 222 3.58 10.77 -0.89
CA VAL A 222 3.15 9.38 -0.79
C VAL A 222 4.18 8.44 -1.42
N ARG A 223 4.24 7.22 -0.90
CA ARG A 223 4.99 6.08 -1.46
C ARG A 223 4.11 4.84 -1.52
N ILE A 224 4.45 3.92 -2.41
CA ILE A 224 3.97 2.55 -2.34
C ILE A 224 5.07 1.72 -1.69
N ALA A 225 4.72 1.03 -0.62
CA ALA A 225 5.57 0.07 0.06
C ALA A 225 5.13 -1.35 -0.28
N GLU A 226 6.09 -2.27 -0.25
CA GLU A 226 5.92 -3.70 -0.44
C GLU A 226 6.68 -4.51 0.61
N GLY A 227 6.18 -5.72 0.83
CA GLY A 227 6.73 -6.70 1.73
C GLY A 227 5.88 -7.96 1.73
N THR A 228 5.86 -8.64 2.87
CA THR A 228 5.17 -9.91 3.08
C THR A 228 4.28 -9.85 4.30
N VAL A 229 3.19 -10.59 4.25
CA VAL A 229 2.26 -10.86 5.34
C VAL A 229 2.05 -12.38 5.43
N ASN A 230 1.27 -12.87 6.38
CA ASN A 230 1.03 -14.31 6.56
C ASN A 230 0.39 -15.00 5.33
N THR A 231 -0.28 -14.26 4.45
CA THR A 231 -0.93 -14.76 3.22
C THR A 231 -0.07 -14.64 1.96
N GLY A 232 1.10 -13.98 2.00
CA GLY A 232 2.00 -13.85 0.86
C GLY A 232 2.58 -12.44 0.69
N GLU A 233 2.92 -12.09 -0.56
CA GLU A 233 3.36 -10.74 -0.92
C GLU A 233 2.23 -9.73 -0.73
N HIS A 234 2.59 -8.52 -0.29
CA HIS A 234 1.64 -7.47 0.00
C HIS A 234 2.20 -6.10 -0.37
N ALA A 235 1.29 -5.20 -0.74
CA ALA A 235 1.60 -3.81 -1.05
C ALA A 235 0.61 -2.89 -0.33
N TRP A 236 1.13 -1.78 0.20
CA TRP A 236 0.37 -0.76 0.91
C TRP A 236 0.94 0.63 0.62
N ASN A 237 0.33 1.68 1.18
CA ASN A 237 0.83 3.05 1.03
C ASN A 237 1.64 3.51 2.25
N MET A 238 2.53 4.47 2.03
CA MET A 238 3.04 5.33 3.10
C MET A 238 2.72 6.78 2.75
N VAL A 239 2.30 7.56 3.74
CA VAL A 239 1.95 8.97 3.56
C VAL A 239 2.65 9.82 4.61
N LYS A 240 3.10 10.99 4.20
CA LYS A 240 3.79 11.94 5.09
C LYS A 240 2.82 13.03 5.55
N LEU A 241 2.73 13.23 6.86
CA LEU A 241 1.91 14.25 7.51
C LEU A 241 2.78 15.05 8.47
N ASP A 242 2.80 16.39 8.33
CA ASP A 242 3.59 17.29 9.17
C ASP A 242 5.08 16.90 9.31
N GLY A 243 5.63 16.32 8.24
CA GLY A 243 7.04 15.88 8.20
C GLY A 243 7.29 14.44 8.67
N ILE A 244 6.27 13.76 9.18
CA ILE A 244 6.35 12.41 9.74
C ILE A 244 5.73 11.40 8.75
N TRP A 245 6.40 10.29 8.51
CA TRP A 245 5.89 9.21 7.68
C TRP A 245 5.03 8.23 8.49
N TYR A 246 3.99 7.72 7.84
CA TYR A 246 3.08 6.72 8.40
C TYR A 246 2.74 5.68 7.34
N HIS A 247 2.56 4.43 7.77
CA HIS A 247 1.98 3.40 6.93
C HIS A 247 0.46 3.53 6.88
N LEU A 248 -0.11 3.28 5.71
CA LEU A 248 -1.54 3.31 5.44
C LEU A 248 -1.90 2.10 4.58
N ASP A 249 -2.48 1.07 5.20
CA ASP A 249 -2.93 -0.13 4.48
C ASP A 249 -4.44 -0.09 4.25
N LEU A 250 -4.81 0.43 3.08
CA LEU A 250 -6.19 0.53 2.63
C LEU A 250 -6.84 -0.84 2.40
N THR A 251 -6.05 -1.89 2.13
CA THR A 251 -6.55 -3.22 1.88
C THR A 251 -6.94 -3.93 3.15
N TRP A 252 -6.14 -3.78 4.22
CA TRP A 252 -6.45 -4.42 5.50
C TRP A 252 -7.45 -3.63 6.34
N ASP A 253 -7.68 -2.35 5.99
CA ASP A 253 -8.82 -1.56 6.48
C ASP A 253 -10.12 -1.78 5.67
N ASP A 254 -10.08 -2.48 4.53
CA ASP A 254 -11.29 -2.96 3.85
C ASP A 254 -11.99 -4.05 4.68
N PRO A 255 -13.22 -3.81 5.17
CA PRO A 255 -13.98 -4.83 5.87
C PRO A 255 -14.59 -5.82 4.87
N VAL A 256 -13.76 -6.70 4.30
CA VAL A 256 -14.17 -7.70 3.29
C VAL A 256 -15.45 -8.44 3.72
N GLY A 257 -16.48 -8.39 2.87
CA GLY A 257 -17.78 -9.03 3.12
C GLY A 257 -18.67 -8.34 4.15
N ALA A 258 -18.37 -7.09 4.52
CA ALA A 258 -19.23 -6.29 5.39
C ALA A 258 -20.50 -5.83 4.68
N GLU A 259 -21.60 -5.81 5.43
CA GLU A 259 -22.88 -5.32 4.93
C GLU A 259 -22.80 -3.82 4.63
N PRO A 260 -23.55 -3.31 3.62
CA PRO A 260 -23.63 -1.89 3.34
C PRO A 260 -23.99 -1.07 4.58
N GLY A 261 -23.16 -0.08 4.91
CA GLY A 261 -23.34 0.75 6.12
C GLY A 261 -22.63 0.23 7.37
N SER A 262 -21.84 -0.82 7.26
CA SER A 262 -20.92 -1.24 8.33
C SER A 262 -19.92 -0.13 8.68
N PRO A 263 -19.51 0.00 9.95
CA PRO A 263 -18.50 0.98 10.34
C PRO A 263 -17.18 0.78 9.60
N ILE A 264 -16.55 1.89 9.23
CA ILE A 264 -15.21 1.90 8.63
C ILE A 264 -14.18 1.46 9.68
N ARG A 265 -13.24 0.61 9.28
CA ARG A 265 -12.11 0.17 10.12
C ARG A 265 -10.92 1.11 9.92
N TYR A 266 -10.14 1.28 10.98
CA TYR A 266 -8.91 2.11 11.01
C TYR A 266 -7.76 1.35 11.67
N SER A 267 -7.79 0.02 11.56
CA SER A 267 -6.84 -0.89 12.20
C SER A 267 -5.44 -0.74 11.62
N TYR A 268 -5.30 -0.35 10.35
CA TYR A 268 -4.04 -0.14 9.64
C TYR A 268 -3.89 1.30 9.12
N TYR A 269 -4.59 2.22 9.78
CA TYR A 269 -4.59 3.64 9.48
C TYR A 269 -3.44 4.35 10.21
N LEU A 270 -2.51 4.91 9.43
CA LEU A 270 -1.40 5.74 9.90
C LEU A 270 -0.56 5.09 11.01
N LYS A 271 -0.06 3.89 10.73
CA LYS A 271 0.76 3.09 11.63
C LYS A 271 2.24 3.46 11.59
N THR A 272 2.89 3.28 12.73
CA THR A 272 4.35 3.26 12.84
C THR A 272 4.96 1.99 12.26
N ASP A 273 6.28 2.00 12.06
CA ASP A 273 7.05 0.80 11.71
C ASP A 273 6.83 -0.30 12.75
N GLU A 274 6.88 0.03 14.05
CA GLU A 274 6.71 -0.94 15.15
C GLU A 274 5.32 -1.56 15.15
N GLU A 275 4.27 -0.77 15.01
CA GLU A 275 2.89 -1.27 14.97
C GLU A 275 2.64 -2.15 13.74
N LEU A 276 3.11 -1.74 12.56
CA LEU A 276 2.89 -2.51 11.33
C LEU A 276 3.75 -3.78 11.29
N ARG A 277 4.94 -3.78 11.90
CA ARG A 277 5.85 -4.94 11.98
C ARG A 277 5.30 -6.14 12.75
N LEU A 278 4.19 -5.97 13.47
CA LEU A 278 3.53 -7.07 14.18
C LEU A 278 3.06 -8.18 13.23
N ASP A 279 2.63 -7.82 12.02
CA ASP A 279 2.12 -8.76 11.01
C ASP A 279 2.60 -8.48 9.58
N HIS A 280 3.30 -7.37 9.34
CA HIS A 280 3.97 -7.06 8.07
C HIS A 280 5.49 -7.18 8.15
N GLY A 281 6.11 -7.69 7.09
CA GLY A 281 7.57 -7.81 6.97
C GLY A 281 8.10 -7.26 5.67
N TRP A 282 8.95 -6.25 5.71
CA TRP A 282 9.65 -5.71 4.53
C TRP A 282 11.17 -5.73 4.71
N THR A 283 11.89 -5.78 3.58
CA THR A 283 13.37 -5.74 3.53
C THR A 283 13.91 -4.51 2.83
N ARG A 284 13.14 -3.92 1.91
CA ARG A 284 13.46 -2.65 1.26
C ARG A 284 13.47 -1.52 2.29
N GLU A 285 14.41 -0.59 2.16
CA GLU A 285 14.44 0.59 3.01
C GLU A 285 13.36 1.58 2.58
N TYR A 286 12.58 2.06 3.56
CA TYR A 286 11.58 3.10 3.41
C TYR A 286 11.85 4.21 4.43
N PRO A 287 11.32 5.43 4.23
CA PRO A 287 11.36 6.46 5.26
C PRO A 287 10.77 5.94 6.58
N ALA A 288 11.48 6.15 7.68
CA ALA A 288 11.08 5.61 8.98
C ALA A 288 9.77 6.24 9.49
N ALA A 289 8.87 5.41 10.01
CA ALA A 289 7.60 5.80 10.61
C ALA A 289 7.67 5.58 12.14
N GLU A 290 8.31 6.49 12.87
CA GLU A 290 8.67 6.26 14.28
C GLU A 290 7.69 6.84 15.31
N ASN A 291 6.81 7.76 14.90
CA ASN A 291 5.94 8.49 15.82
C ASN A 291 4.52 7.96 15.75
N ALA A 292 3.97 7.49 16.88
CA ALA A 292 2.57 7.04 16.95
C ALA A 292 1.60 8.16 16.55
N TYR A 293 0.62 7.85 15.70
CA TYR A 293 -0.32 8.86 15.21
C TYR A 293 -1.20 9.44 16.32
N ALA A 294 -1.52 8.64 17.35
CA ALA A 294 -2.24 9.11 18.53
C ALA A 294 -1.46 10.23 19.27
N ASP A 295 -0.14 10.10 19.37
CA ASP A 295 0.73 11.10 20.00
C ASP A 295 0.83 12.36 19.14
N ALA A 296 0.90 12.21 17.82
CA ALA A 296 0.88 13.35 16.89
C ALA A 296 -0.41 14.16 17.02
N LEU A 297 -1.58 13.49 17.08
CA LEU A 297 -2.86 14.15 17.31
C LEU A 297 -2.93 14.77 18.72
N GLN A 298 -2.36 14.13 19.74
CA GLN A 298 -2.31 14.69 21.09
C GLN A 298 -1.45 15.95 21.16
N ALA A 299 -0.30 15.97 20.47
CA ALA A 299 0.55 17.13 20.35
C ALA A 299 -0.16 18.28 19.62
N MET A 300 -0.88 17.97 18.54
CA MET A 300 -1.71 18.95 17.81
C MET A 300 -2.84 19.51 18.68
N GLU A 301 -3.47 18.68 19.51
CA GLU A 301 -4.50 19.12 20.45
C GLU A 301 -3.97 20.07 21.52
N ASN A 302 -2.77 19.80 22.04
CA ASN A 302 -2.16 20.60 23.11
C ASN A 302 -1.45 21.87 22.61
N GLY A 303 -0.86 21.82 21.41
CA GLY A 303 0.00 22.89 20.86
C GLY A 303 -0.63 23.68 19.71
N GLY A 304 -1.73 23.20 19.14
CA GLY A 304 -2.41 23.84 18.02
C GLY A 304 -3.14 25.12 18.40
N ASN A 305 -3.48 25.93 17.40
CA ASN A 305 -4.47 26.97 17.61
C ASN A 305 -5.84 26.33 17.92
N GLY A 306 -6.81 27.11 18.41
CA GLY A 306 -8.11 26.57 18.83
C GLY A 306 -8.92 25.83 17.74
N GLU A 307 -8.57 25.96 16.46
CA GLU A 307 -9.16 25.22 15.35
C GLU A 307 -8.46 23.88 15.14
N GLN A 308 -7.13 23.88 15.05
CA GLN A 308 -6.32 22.65 14.95
C GLN A 308 -6.55 21.70 16.11
N ALA A 309 -6.68 22.24 17.34
CA ALA A 309 -6.93 21.41 18.51
C ALA A 309 -8.31 20.72 18.44
N ARG A 310 -9.34 21.44 17.99
CA ARG A 310 -10.68 20.86 17.79
C ARG A 310 -10.68 19.82 16.68
N LEU A 311 -9.92 20.06 15.63
CA LEU A 311 -9.79 19.12 14.53
C LEU A 311 -9.11 17.82 14.98
N ALA A 312 -7.99 17.92 15.70
CA ALA A 312 -7.29 16.75 16.25
C ALA A 312 -8.20 15.93 17.17
N ALA A 313 -8.93 16.60 18.08
CA ALA A 313 -9.90 15.93 18.95
C ALA A 313 -11.00 15.23 18.16
N LYS A 314 -11.55 15.87 17.12
CA LYS A 314 -12.57 15.28 16.24
C LYS A 314 -12.02 14.07 15.47
N LEU A 315 -10.80 14.15 14.96
CA LEU A 315 -10.13 13.05 14.26
C LEU A 315 -9.94 11.86 15.21
N LYS A 316 -9.33 12.05 16.38
CA LYS A 316 -9.14 10.98 17.39
C LYS A 316 -10.46 10.27 17.76
N LEU A 317 -11.54 11.03 17.89
CA LEU A 317 -12.87 10.47 18.15
C LEU A 317 -13.33 9.62 16.95
N ALA A 318 -13.24 10.18 15.75
CA ALA A 318 -13.73 9.55 14.52
C ALA A 318 -13.00 8.26 14.14
N ILE A 319 -11.71 8.12 14.48
CA ILE A 319 -10.90 6.94 14.18
C ILE A 319 -10.61 6.06 15.41
N GLY A 320 -11.29 6.33 16.54
CA GLY A 320 -11.19 5.49 17.74
C GLY A 320 -9.96 5.69 18.62
N LEU A 321 -8.98 6.51 18.24
CA LEU A 321 -7.75 6.72 19.03
C LEU A 321 -7.97 7.37 20.39
N HIS A 322 -9.11 8.04 20.62
CA HIS A 322 -9.48 8.55 21.95
C HIS A 322 -9.54 7.44 23.02
N TRP A 323 -9.77 6.18 22.63
CA TRP A 323 -9.76 5.05 23.55
C TRP A 323 -8.37 4.76 24.13
N LEU A 324 -7.30 5.21 23.49
CA LEU A 324 -5.92 5.06 23.98
C LEU A 324 -5.61 6.01 25.15
N GLU A 325 -6.43 7.03 25.38
CA GLU A 325 -6.20 8.00 26.44
C GLU A 325 -6.46 7.37 27.82
N GLU A 326 -5.59 7.67 28.80
CA GLU A 326 -5.69 7.09 30.16
C GLU A 326 -7.05 7.32 30.81
N LYS A 327 -7.69 8.46 30.57
CA LYS A 327 -9.03 8.77 31.10
C LYS A 327 -10.12 7.82 30.59
N ASN A 328 -9.90 7.19 29.45
CA ASN A 328 -10.83 6.25 28.82
C ASN A 328 -10.37 4.80 29.00
N THR A 329 -9.26 4.55 29.70
CA THR A 329 -8.66 3.22 29.83
C THR A 329 -8.74 2.71 31.28
N VAL A 330 -9.22 1.48 31.44
CA VAL A 330 -9.27 0.75 32.71
C VAL A 330 -8.30 -0.43 32.64
N ARG A 331 -7.37 -0.50 33.60
CA ARG A 331 -6.28 -1.48 33.62
C ARG A 331 -6.44 -2.43 34.80
N GLY A 332 -6.83 -3.67 34.50
CA GLY A 332 -6.98 -4.74 35.47
C GLY A 332 -8.22 -4.65 36.37
N LYS A 333 -8.46 -5.76 37.07
CA LYS A 333 -9.68 -6.00 37.84
C LYS A 333 -9.93 -4.99 38.96
N ASP A 334 -8.90 -4.53 39.66
CA ASP A 334 -9.09 -3.63 40.81
C ASP A 334 -9.50 -2.22 40.36
N ALA A 335 -8.96 -1.76 39.22
CA ALA A 335 -9.40 -0.53 38.58
C ALA A 335 -10.84 -0.67 38.08
N LEU A 336 -11.19 -1.82 37.47
CA LEU A 336 -12.55 -2.10 37.02
C LEU A 336 -13.57 -2.05 38.16
N LYS A 337 -13.25 -2.68 39.32
CA LYS A 337 -14.08 -2.61 40.53
C LYS A 337 -14.30 -1.17 40.97
N THR A 338 -13.23 -0.38 41.01
CA THR A 338 -13.30 1.03 41.41
C THR A 338 -14.14 1.86 40.44
N THR A 339 -13.97 1.67 39.14
CA THR A 339 -14.72 2.37 38.09
C THR A 339 -16.21 2.04 38.16
N ILE A 340 -16.58 0.77 38.30
CA ILE A 340 -17.98 0.34 38.41
C ILE A 340 -18.62 0.85 39.70
N ALA A 341 -17.93 0.72 40.85
CA ALA A 341 -18.45 1.21 42.12
C ALA A 341 -18.67 2.73 42.11
N GLY A 342 -17.74 3.50 41.53
CA GLY A 342 -17.87 4.94 41.36
C GLY A 342 -19.08 5.32 40.50
N ALA A 343 -19.26 4.66 39.35
CA ALA A 343 -20.40 4.89 38.47
C ALA A 343 -21.74 4.60 39.13
N ILE A 344 -21.81 3.51 39.91
CA ILE A 344 -23.01 3.14 40.67
C ILE A 344 -23.30 4.20 41.73
N HIS A 345 -22.29 4.63 42.48
CA HIS A 345 -22.39 5.68 43.49
C HIS A 345 -22.90 7.00 42.90
N ASP A 346 -22.42 7.37 41.71
CA ASP A 346 -22.79 8.62 41.04
C ASP A 346 -24.13 8.55 40.30
N GLY A 347 -24.79 7.38 40.29
CA GLY A 347 -26.08 7.18 39.63
C GLY A 347 -26.00 7.21 38.10
N ALA A 348 -24.86 6.81 37.52
CA ALA A 348 -24.66 6.81 36.08
C ALA A 348 -25.58 5.81 35.36
N GLY A 349 -26.16 6.18 34.22
CA GLY A 349 -26.98 5.26 33.41
C GLY A 349 -26.16 4.20 32.66
N GLY A 350 -24.84 4.37 32.56
CA GLY A 350 -23.94 3.47 31.86
C GLY A 350 -22.52 3.98 31.81
N LEU A 351 -21.62 3.16 31.27
CA LEU A 351 -20.18 3.39 31.18
C LEU A 351 -19.67 2.93 29.82
N GLN A 352 -18.67 3.65 29.31
CA GLN A 352 -17.87 3.19 28.18
C GLN A 352 -16.39 3.41 28.49
N PHE A 353 -15.57 2.39 28.25
CA PHE A 353 -14.13 2.46 28.47
C PHE A 353 -13.42 1.37 27.67
N ARG A 354 -12.13 1.60 27.43
CA ARG A 354 -11.19 0.59 26.97
C ARG A 354 -10.70 -0.25 28.16
N TYR A 355 -10.62 -1.56 28.02
CA TYR A 355 -10.12 -2.48 29.05
C TYR A 355 -8.98 -3.34 28.51
N THR A 356 -7.81 -3.32 29.16
CA THR A 356 -6.58 -3.91 28.60
C THR A 356 -6.37 -5.39 28.84
N ASP A 357 -7.18 -6.04 29.68
CA ASP A 357 -6.99 -7.44 30.06
C ASP A 357 -8.11 -8.31 29.47
N ALA A 358 -8.21 -8.36 28.14
CA ALA A 358 -9.36 -8.93 27.42
C ALA A 358 -9.74 -10.35 27.89
N ASP A 359 -8.76 -11.24 28.01
CA ASP A 359 -8.97 -12.65 28.37
C ASP A 359 -9.65 -12.85 29.74
N GLY A 360 -9.36 -11.96 30.70
CA GLY A 360 -9.91 -12.03 32.06
C GLY A 360 -11.11 -11.12 32.29
N PHE A 361 -11.59 -10.42 31.26
CA PHE A 361 -12.64 -9.42 31.40
C PHE A 361 -13.98 -9.99 31.92
N PRO A 362 -14.51 -11.12 31.41
CA PRO A 362 -15.82 -11.62 31.86
C PRO A 362 -15.86 -11.93 33.36
N GLU A 363 -14.83 -12.58 33.89
CA GLU A 363 -14.68 -12.90 35.30
C GLU A 363 -14.49 -11.62 36.12
N ALA A 364 -13.62 -10.71 35.69
CA ALA A 364 -13.37 -9.45 36.38
C ALA A 364 -14.64 -8.57 36.46
N LEU A 365 -15.44 -8.54 35.39
CA LEU A 365 -16.72 -7.83 35.34
C LEU A 365 -17.71 -8.42 36.35
N LYS A 366 -17.82 -9.75 36.40
CA LYS A 366 -18.69 -10.43 37.35
C LYS A 366 -18.31 -10.09 38.79
N GLU A 367 -17.02 -10.21 39.14
CA GLU A 367 -16.53 -9.86 40.47
C GLU A 367 -16.82 -8.39 40.83
N ALA A 368 -16.71 -7.47 39.87
CA ALA A 368 -16.95 -6.05 40.12
C ALA A 368 -18.41 -5.71 40.46
N PHE A 369 -19.38 -6.45 39.93
CA PHE A 369 -20.78 -6.30 40.30
C PHE A 369 -21.18 -7.09 41.54
N GLU A 370 -20.51 -8.20 41.86
CA GLU A 370 -20.70 -8.91 43.14
C GLU A 370 -20.29 -8.04 44.34
N ASP A 371 -19.26 -7.21 44.17
CA ASP A 371 -18.75 -6.27 45.19
C ASP A 371 -19.52 -4.93 45.22
N ALA A 372 -20.55 -4.75 44.37
CA ALA A 372 -21.26 -3.48 44.26
C ALA A 372 -22.07 -3.15 45.54
N PRO A 373 -22.03 -1.89 46.01
CA PRO A 373 -22.68 -1.50 47.27
C PRO A 373 -24.21 -1.47 47.21
N VAL A 374 -24.79 -1.50 46.01
CA VAL A 374 -26.23 -1.40 45.74
C VAL A 374 -26.62 -2.46 44.72
N ALA A 375 -27.79 -3.09 44.91
CA ALA A 375 -28.35 -4.00 43.92
C ALA A 375 -28.68 -3.22 42.63
N VAL A 376 -27.94 -3.52 41.56
CA VAL A 376 -28.08 -2.91 40.24
C VAL A 376 -28.03 -4.01 39.18
N GLY A 377 -28.96 -3.98 38.23
CA GLY A 377 -28.88 -4.81 37.04
C GLY A 377 -27.89 -4.20 36.04
N TYR A 378 -27.35 -5.01 35.13
CA TYR A 378 -26.55 -4.46 34.05
C TYR A 378 -26.68 -5.26 32.76
N ARG A 379 -26.41 -4.60 31.63
CA ARG A 379 -26.12 -5.23 30.35
C ARG A 379 -24.75 -4.77 29.90
N ALA A 380 -23.90 -5.70 29.51
CA ALA A 380 -22.58 -5.39 28.97
C ALA A 380 -22.47 -5.92 27.54
N SER A 381 -21.85 -5.12 26.68
CA SER A 381 -21.29 -5.56 25.40
C SER A 381 -19.84 -5.13 25.33
N TYR A 382 -19.03 -5.92 24.63
CA TYR A 382 -17.63 -5.59 24.43
C TYR A 382 -17.17 -6.14 23.09
N GLU A 383 -16.26 -5.42 22.46
CA GLU A 383 -15.64 -5.77 21.18
C GLU A 383 -14.14 -5.54 21.25
N PRO A 384 -13.32 -6.31 20.49
CA PRO A 384 -11.89 -6.04 20.40
C PRO A 384 -11.62 -4.61 19.94
N TYR A 385 -10.68 -3.94 20.61
CA TYR A 385 -10.13 -2.69 20.12
C TYR A 385 -9.10 -3.00 19.03
N ALA A 386 -9.17 -2.27 17.91
CA ALA A 386 -8.24 -2.48 16.81
C ALA A 386 -6.81 -2.07 17.20
N GLY A 387 -5.86 -3.00 17.03
CA GLY A 387 -4.42 -2.73 17.17
C GLY A 387 -3.75 -3.27 18.43
N ASP A 388 -4.50 -3.85 19.38
CA ASP A 388 -3.94 -4.63 20.49
C ASP A 388 -5.00 -5.55 21.14
N ASP A 389 -4.59 -6.32 22.16
CA ASP A 389 -5.42 -7.31 22.86
C ASP A 389 -6.38 -6.68 23.90
N SER A 390 -6.87 -5.46 23.67
CA SER A 390 -7.82 -4.79 24.57
C SER A 390 -9.26 -4.81 24.04
N LEU A 391 -10.21 -4.46 24.90
CA LEU A 391 -11.64 -4.43 24.59
C LEU A 391 -12.19 -3.01 24.70
N ILE A 392 -13.09 -2.62 23.81
CA ILE A 392 -14.02 -1.51 24.04
C ILE A 392 -15.25 -2.07 24.73
N VAL A 393 -15.48 -1.63 25.96
CA VAL A 393 -16.53 -2.11 26.84
C VAL A 393 -17.63 -1.08 26.94
N ASN A 394 -18.87 -1.52 26.79
CA ASN A 394 -20.09 -0.74 26.99
C ASN A 394 -20.94 -1.41 28.06
N ILE A 395 -21.25 -0.68 29.14
CA ILE A 395 -22.11 -1.16 30.23
C ILE A 395 -23.32 -0.23 30.34
N GLN A 396 -24.51 -0.80 30.35
CA GLN A 396 -25.76 -0.12 30.72
C GLN A 396 -26.16 -0.56 32.12
N LEU A 397 -26.43 0.40 33.00
CA LEU A 397 -26.83 0.15 34.39
C LEU A 397 -28.34 0.27 34.51
N GLU A 398 -28.96 -0.70 35.19
CA GLU A 398 -30.41 -0.78 35.39
C GLU A 398 -30.72 -0.73 36.89
N TYR A 399 -31.15 0.45 37.34
CA TYR A 399 -31.57 0.66 38.73
C TYR A 399 -33.04 0.22 38.93
N PRO A 400 -33.37 -0.34 40.11
CA PRO A 400 -34.71 -0.84 40.43
C PRO A 400 -35.78 0.24 40.58
#